data_AF-A0A354EIF6-F1
#
_entry.id   AF-A0A354EIF6-F1
#
_cell.length_a   1.000
_cell.length_b   1.000
_cell.length_c   1.000
_cell.angle_alpha   90.00
_cell.angle_beta   90.00
_cell.angle_gamma   90.00
#
_symmetry.space_group_name_H-M   'P 1'
#
loop_
_entity.id
_entity.type
_entity.pdbx_description
1 polymer ?
#
loop_
_entity_poly.entity_id
_entity_poly.type
_entity_poly.pdbx_seq_one_letter_code
_entity_poly.pdbx_strand_id
1 'polypeptide(L)'
;MTRYSAFFCTLFLLPLLLSLLAGAGPLSAQDLLTNGESASPAAVPYLKAKDSYYLLVREEKTKGDRQNWLKGIEDFQQIYQDDPKGELAPNCLFMMAKMYYRMFMRFKVPKDLDDSLASYNEIWTGFPENTLADDALFWSGEIVLKDKADPIKAARLYTIQVERFPQGDKYFEAVSRLREIDAKHHTGLPSALQGKNAYASLVKVLPVKYWSSDDYTRVVIRSSGPVRYTSTLADRQGNNPRRLDIDFVQSTVETQYTTPVPVRDGLLQQIHSSQYNPTTVRVSLDIEGISSYKIFSLNDPFRVIVDIHGPQNIIVTPKTLPDLKQNHFAAKTQDRSERDAIPELRPAARKSSLMGKNTPAVETPEDQVIILEDRKKREPWYAGDDKATSMKGGLSLAQQLGLGVRRIVIDPGHGGKDPGAMAHGLKEKDITLKVAKQAAAVLQETYNYEVILTRTKDISLPLEERTAMANTLKADLFISIHVNAHPRQATSGVETFFLNLATNNEAMRIAARENATSSHNISDLQDILSDLMQNSKIQESSILAEYVQKRLSAGLGSRYSTKDLGVKQAPFYVLIGAEMPAILAEISYISNRKEAERLRQDEYLAEIARQIAAGVAGYAEHQATAALKL
;
A
#
# COMPACT_ATOMS: atom_id res chain seq x y z
N MET A 1 47.80 46.13 28.56
CA MET A 1 47.90 45.20 27.40
C MET A 1 48.76 44.04 27.89
N THR A 2 48.34 42.79 28.12
CA THR A 2 47.27 41.94 27.56
C THR A 2 46.96 40.78 28.53
N ARG A 3 45.67 40.63 28.90
CA ARG A 3 44.78 39.45 29.21
C ARG A 3 45.39 38.03 29.37
N TYR A 4 44.88 37.05 30.15
CA TYR A 4 43.83 36.87 31.18
C TYR A 4 44.05 35.50 31.89
N SER A 5 43.45 35.34 33.07
CA SER A 5 43.53 34.25 34.08
C SER A 5 42.92 32.87 33.74
N ALA A 6 43.27 31.84 34.52
CA ALA A 6 42.39 30.73 34.89
C ALA A 6 42.74 30.13 36.28
N PHE A 7 41.69 29.83 37.05
CA PHE A 7 41.61 29.55 38.50
C PHE A 7 41.84 28.07 38.88
N PHE A 8 42.20 27.84 40.15
CA PHE A 8 42.35 26.54 40.83
C PHE A 8 41.42 26.44 42.06
N CYS A 9 41.12 25.20 42.48
CA CYS A 9 40.69 24.73 43.82
C CYS A 9 39.22 25.02 44.27
N THR A 10 38.49 24.19 45.03
CA THR A 10 38.76 22.98 45.85
C THR A 10 37.44 22.33 46.33
N LEU A 11 37.51 21.04 46.73
CA LEU A 11 36.52 20.22 47.45
C LEU A 11 36.14 20.73 48.87
N PHE A 12 34.90 20.46 49.31
CA PHE A 12 34.44 19.59 50.44
C PHE A 12 33.18 20.13 51.16
N LEU A 13 32.09 19.32 51.22
CA LEU A 13 31.29 18.98 52.42
C LEU A 13 30.00 18.16 52.07
N LEU A 14 29.95 16.91 52.52
CA LEU A 14 28.74 16.07 52.77
C LEU A 14 28.02 16.56 54.07
N PRO A 15 26.87 16.03 54.55
CA PRO A 15 25.71 15.32 53.95
C PRO A 15 24.33 15.79 54.49
N LEU A 16 23.20 15.52 53.81
CA LEU A 16 21.91 15.25 54.49
C LEU A 16 20.85 14.62 53.55
N LEU A 17 20.13 13.64 54.11
CA LEU A 17 18.83 13.08 53.71
C LEU A 17 18.77 11.98 52.63
N LEU A 18 19.03 10.78 53.13
CA LEU A 18 18.21 9.59 52.90
C LEU A 18 16.71 9.89 53.17
N SER A 19 15.90 10.01 52.12
CA SER A 19 14.49 9.56 52.12
C SER A 19 13.89 9.77 50.72
N LEU A 20 13.69 8.65 50.00
CA LEU A 20 12.61 8.36 49.03
C LEU A 20 13.09 7.33 48.00
N LEU A 21 13.31 6.10 48.48
CA LEU A 21 12.99 4.90 47.70
C LEU A 21 11.50 4.63 47.89
N ALA A 22 10.67 5.14 46.99
CA ALA A 22 9.32 4.65 46.70
C ALA A 22 8.82 5.34 45.42
N GLY A 23 8.76 4.60 44.31
CA GLY A 23 8.03 5.07 43.12
C GLY A 23 8.72 4.91 41.76
N ALA A 24 9.55 3.89 41.51
CA ALA A 24 9.79 3.47 40.13
C ALA A 24 8.61 2.59 39.69
N GLY A 25 7.53 3.24 39.23
CA GLY A 25 6.41 2.55 38.58
C GLY A 25 6.85 1.87 37.28
N PRO A 26 6.07 0.92 36.75
CA PRO A 26 6.36 0.33 35.44
C PRO A 26 6.39 1.43 34.37
N LEU A 27 7.42 1.45 33.53
CA LEU A 27 7.48 2.26 32.31
C LEU A 27 6.17 2.06 31.52
N SER A 28 5.46 3.16 31.28
CA SER A 28 4.17 3.13 30.61
C SER A 28 4.36 2.94 29.11
N ALA A 29 3.32 2.47 28.41
CA ALA A 29 3.33 2.34 26.95
C ALA A 29 3.62 3.65 26.20
N GLN A 30 3.58 4.79 26.89
CA GLN A 30 3.78 6.14 26.38
C GLN A 30 5.27 6.46 26.15
N ASP A 31 6.18 5.87 26.92
CA ASP A 31 7.64 6.12 26.83
C ASP A 31 8.32 5.30 25.73
N LEU A 32 7.60 4.36 25.10
CA LEU A 32 8.12 3.39 24.13
C LEU A 32 7.78 3.75 22.67
N LEU A 33 6.97 4.78 22.44
CA LEU A 33 6.51 5.19 21.11
C LEU A 33 7.29 6.35 20.52
N THR A 34 8.16 6.96 21.31
CA THR A 34 8.89 8.17 20.93
C THR A 34 10.34 8.03 21.35
N ASN A 35 11.26 8.41 20.47
CA ASN A 35 12.69 8.45 20.78
C ASN A 35 13.00 9.58 21.79
N GLY A 36 12.43 9.51 22.99
CA GLY A 36 12.63 10.50 24.06
C GLY A 36 11.87 11.82 23.91
N GLU A 37 10.93 11.95 22.97
CA GLU A 37 9.98 13.08 22.94
C GLU A 37 8.68 12.66 23.62
N SER A 38 8.13 13.41 24.56
CA SER A 38 6.89 12.99 25.25
C SER A 38 5.76 12.73 24.25
N ALA A 39 5.31 11.47 24.10
CA ALA A 39 4.15 11.16 23.25
C ALA A 39 2.93 11.89 23.82
N SER A 40 2.33 12.80 23.04
CA SER A 40 1.12 13.52 23.45
C SER A 40 0.07 12.55 23.97
N PRO A 41 -0.56 12.80 25.14
CA PRO A 41 -1.66 11.99 25.67
C PRO A 41 -2.78 11.70 24.66
N ALA A 42 -2.93 12.54 23.64
CA ALA A 42 -3.91 12.42 22.57
C ALA A 42 -3.58 11.37 21.48
N ALA A 43 -2.34 10.86 21.39
CA ALA A 43 -1.92 9.99 20.29
C ALA A 43 -2.66 8.64 20.24
N VAL A 44 -2.86 8.00 21.39
CA VAL A 44 -3.57 6.70 21.46
C VAL A 44 -5.07 6.84 21.15
N PRO A 45 -5.81 7.81 21.72
CA PRO A 45 -7.17 8.12 21.30
C PRO A 45 -7.29 8.39 19.80
N TYR A 46 -6.39 9.18 19.23
CA TYR A 46 -6.40 9.52 17.80
C TYR A 46 -6.27 8.29 16.90
N LEU A 47 -5.35 7.37 17.21
CA LEU A 47 -5.21 6.14 16.45
C LEU A 47 -6.47 5.25 16.52
N LYS A 48 -7.11 5.17 17.69
CA LYS A 48 -8.40 4.44 17.83
C LYS A 48 -9.51 5.08 16.99
N ALA A 49 -9.65 6.40 17.02
CA ALA A 49 -10.62 7.12 16.20
C ALA A 49 -10.38 6.87 14.69
N LYS A 50 -9.11 6.85 14.30
CA LYS A 50 -8.68 6.54 12.92
C LYS A 50 -9.01 5.10 12.51
N ASP A 51 -8.81 4.12 13.39
CA ASP A 51 -9.20 2.73 13.15
C ASP A 51 -10.73 2.59 12.98
N SER A 52 -11.51 3.28 13.82
CA SER A 52 -12.98 3.35 13.70
C SER A 52 -13.42 3.94 12.36
N TYR A 53 -12.79 5.04 11.92
CA TYR A 53 -13.04 5.63 10.60
C TYR A 53 -12.84 4.61 9.48
N TYR A 54 -11.73 3.85 9.48
CA TYR A 54 -11.49 2.86 8.43
C TYR A 54 -12.49 1.70 8.44
N LEU A 55 -12.95 1.30 9.62
CA LEU A 55 -14.00 0.29 9.72
C LEU A 55 -15.32 0.78 9.10
N LEU A 56 -15.69 2.03 9.34
CA LEU A 56 -16.87 2.66 8.74
C LEU A 56 -16.75 2.74 7.22
N VAL A 57 -15.59 3.12 6.71
CA VAL A 57 -15.28 3.14 5.27
C VAL A 57 -15.44 1.76 4.64
N ARG A 58 -14.91 0.71 5.29
CA ARG A 58 -14.96 -0.66 4.77
C ARG A 58 -16.39 -1.22 4.73
N GLU A 59 -17.17 -0.95 5.77
CA GLU A 59 -18.54 -1.48 5.91
C GLU A 59 -19.61 -0.54 5.35
N GLU A 60 -19.21 0.56 4.71
CA GLU A 60 -20.11 1.62 4.25
C GLU A 60 -21.25 1.12 3.35
N LYS A 61 -20.96 0.14 2.48
CA LYS A 61 -21.95 -0.43 1.56
C LYS A 61 -22.99 -1.34 2.23
N THR A 62 -22.65 -1.97 3.36
CA THR A 62 -23.48 -3.00 3.99
C THR A 62 -24.05 -2.57 5.35
N LYS A 63 -23.44 -1.58 6.03
CA LYS A 63 -23.84 -1.11 7.37
C LYS A 63 -23.68 0.39 7.61
N GLY A 64 -23.46 1.20 6.56
CA GLY A 64 -23.19 2.64 6.69
C GLY A 64 -24.43 3.46 7.07
N ASP A 65 -24.73 3.54 8.37
CA ASP A 65 -25.71 4.45 8.98
C ASP A 65 -25.06 5.80 9.31
N ARG A 66 -25.77 6.91 9.03
CA ARG A 66 -25.35 8.29 9.32
C ARG A 66 -24.98 8.47 10.80
N GLN A 67 -25.68 7.79 11.71
CA GLN A 67 -25.39 7.91 13.15
C GLN A 67 -24.02 7.34 13.53
N ASN A 68 -23.57 6.28 12.85
CA ASN A 68 -22.25 5.69 13.10
C ASN A 68 -21.13 6.63 12.64
N TRP A 69 -21.33 7.38 11.55
CA TRP A 69 -20.40 8.40 11.10
C TRP A 69 -20.30 9.57 12.08
N LEU A 70 -21.44 10.07 12.58
CA LEU A 70 -21.46 11.13 13.59
C LEU A 70 -20.69 10.70 14.85
N LYS A 71 -20.90 9.47 15.32
CA LYS A 71 -20.16 8.94 16.46
C LYS A 71 -18.65 8.88 16.21
N GLY A 72 -18.23 8.47 15.01
CA GLY A 72 -16.81 8.48 14.66
C GLY A 72 -16.22 9.88 14.56
N ILE A 73 -17.01 10.89 14.19
CA ILE A 73 -16.60 12.30 14.20
C ILE A 73 -16.46 12.81 15.65
N GLU A 74 -17.37 12.43 16.55
CA GLU A 74 -17.30 12.78 17.98
C GLU A 74 -15.97 12.34 18.61
N ASP A 75 -15.44 11.17 18.23
CA ASP A 75 -14.15 10.69 18.71
C ASP A 75 -13.00 11.67 18.37
N PHE A 76 -12.95 12.20 17.14
CA PHE A 76 -11.96 13.20 16.74
C PHE A 76 -12.23 14.58 17.34
N GLN A 77 -13.51 14.95 17.45
CA GLN A 77 -13.93 16.22 18.03
C GLN A 77 -13.52 16.32 19.49
N GLN A 78 -13.67 15.24 20.28
CA GLN A 78 -13.26 15.22 21.68
C GLN A 78 -11.75 15.45 21.82
N ILE A 79 -10.94 14.77 21.00
CA ILE A 79 -9.48 14.92 21.01
C ILE A 79 -9.08 16.36 20.69
N TYR A 80 -9.71 16.97 19.69
CA TYR A 80 -9.49 18.37 19.35
C TYR A 80 -9.90 19.32 20.48
N GLN A 81 -11.03 19.07 21.14
CA GLN A 81 -11.51 19.92 22.24
C GLN A 81 -10.64 19.82 23.49
N ASP A 82 -10.07 18.65 23.75
CA ASP A 82 -9.19 18.42 24.90
C ASP A 82 -7.83 19.13 24.74
N ASP A 83 -7.31 19.21 23.51
CA ASP A 83 -6.07 19.94 23.19
C ASP A 83 -6.15 20.73 21.87
N PRO A 84 -6.87 21.87 21.83
CA PRO A 84 -7.15 22.60 20.59
C PRO A 84 -5.93 23.26 19.95
N LYS A 85 -4.80 23.32 20.65
CA LYS A 85 -3.52 23.84 20.13
C LYS A 85 -2.44 22.75 20.06
N GLY A 86 -2.83 21.50 20.32
CA GLY A 86 -1.95 20.36 20.32
C GLY A 86 -1.44 20.00 18.93
N GLU A 87 -0.37 19.22 18.90
CA GLU A 87 0.24 18.73 17.66
C GLU A 87 -0.75 17.96 16.76
N LEU A 88 -1.72 17.27 17.37
CA LEU A 88 -2.75 16.48 16.66
C LEU A 88 -4.03 17.25 16.32
N ALA A 89 -4.17 18.51 16.77
CA ALA A 89 -5.34 19.34 16.50
C ALA A 89 -5.64 19.48 14.98
N PRO A 90 -4.68 19.87 14.12
CA PRO A 90 -4.92 19.95 12.68
C PRO A 90 -5.27 18.59 12.05
N ASN A 91 -4.70 17.48 12.56
CA ASN A 91 -5.03 16.14 12.09
C ASN A 91 -6.48 15.74 12.42
N CYS A 92 -6.96 16.07 13.63
CA CYS A 92 -8.35 15.81 14.02
C CYS A 92 -9.32 16.60 13.14
N LEU A 93 -9.07 17.91 12.95
CA LEU A 93 -9.86 18.76 12.06
C LEU A 93 -9.89 18.23 10.63
N PHE A 94 -8.75 17.76 10.12
CA PHE A 94 -8.66 17.20 8.77
C PHE A 94 -9.48 15.92 8.62
N MET A 95 -9.42 15.02 9.62
CA MET A 95 -10.21 13.79 9.64
C MET A 95 -11.71 14.09 9.73
N MET A 96 -12.13 15.02 10.61
CA MET A 96 -13.51 15.48 10.70
C MET A 96 -13.99 16.04 9.36
N ALA A 97 -13.20 16.90 8.70
CA ALA A 97 -13.53 17.48 7.40
C ALA A 97 -13.79 16.41 6.34
N LYS A 98 -12.92 15.39 6.27
CA LYS A 98 -13.09 14.25 5.35
C LYS A 98 -14.32 13.41 5.67
N MET A 99 -14.61 13.15 6.94
CA MET A 99 -15.77 12.37 7.36
C MET A 99 -17.07 13.09 7.04
N TYR A 100 -17.15 14.39 7.35
CA TYR A 100 -18.28 15.24 6.98
C TYR A 100 -18.50 15.29 5.47
N TYR A 101 -17.44 15.46 4.66
CA TYR A 101 -17.57 15.45 3.21
C TYR A 101 -18.10 14.12 2.69
N ARG A 102 -17.61 13.00 3.22
CA ARG A 102 -18.07 11.65 2.84
C ARG A 102 -19.53 11.42 3.23
N MET A 103 -19.94 11.89 4.41
CA MET A 103 -21.35 11.90 4.82
C MET A 103 -22.22 12.72 3.86
N PHE A 104 -21.78 13.92 3.46
CA PHE A 104 -22.48 14.71 2.45
C PHE A 104 -22.60 13.93 1.14
N MET A 105 -21.52 13.33 0.65
CA MET A 105 -21.53 12.60 -0.62
C MET A 105 -22.54 11.45 -0.62
N ARG A 106 -22.72 10.79 0.53
CA ARG A 106 -23.64 9.66 0.70
C ARG A 106 -25.08 10.09 1.01
N PHE A 107 -25.28 10.91 2.04
CA PHE A 107 -26.60 11.24 2.59
C PHE A 107 -27.17 12.53 2.03
N LYS A 108 -26.38 13.30 1.27
CA LYS A 108 -26.78 14.56 0.62
C LYS A 108 -27.31 15.63 1.60
N VAL A 109 -26.87 15.60 2.86
CA VAL A 109 -27.24 16.58 3.88
C VAL A 109 -26.36 17.82 3.76
N PRO A 110 -26.89 19.02 3.41
CA PRO A 110 -26.07 20.20 3.15
C PRO A 110 -25.21 20.66 4.32
N LYS A 111 -25.71 20.48 5.55
CA LYS A 111 -24.97 20.82 6.77
C LYS A 111 -23.63 20.07 6.86
N ASP A 112 -23.59 18.80 6.44
CA ASP A 112 -22.36 18.01 6.48
C ASP A 112 -21.30 18.62 5.52
N LEU A 113 -21.72 19.21 4.39
CA LEU A 113 -20.80 19.92 3.49
C LEU A 113 -20.25 21.21 4.11
N ASP A 114 -21.11 21.94 4.83
CA ASP A 114 -20.73 23.18 5.50
C ASP A 114 -19.79 22.91 6.69
N ASP A 115 -20.06 21.86 7.47
CA ASP A 115 -19.19 21.42 8.56
C ASP A 115 -17.82 20.97 8.03
N SER A 116 -17.78 20.28 6.88
CA SER A 116 -16.52 19.90 6.22
C SER A 116 -15.65 21.12 5.87
N LEU A 117 -16.26 22.13 5.22
CA LEU A 117 -15.58 23.37 4.86
C LEU A 117 -15.14 24.16 6.10
N ALA A 118 -15.95 24.17 7.17
CA ALA A 118 -15.59 24.82 8.42
C ALA A 118 -14.36 24.17 9.07
N SER A 119 -14.31 22.84 9.12
CA SER A 119 -13.16 22.11 9.64
C SER A 119 -11.90 22.35 8.81
N TYR A 120 -11.98 22.35 7.47
CA TYR A 120 -10.82 22.71 6.65
C TYR A 120 -10.39 24.16 6.84
N ASN A 121 -11.35 25.09 6.95
CA ASN A 121 -11.06 26.50 7.19
C ASN A 121 -10.21 26.71 8.44
N GLU A 122 -10.59 26.05 9.54
CA GLU A 122 -9.89 26.13 10.81
C GLU A 122 -8.42 25.72 10.70
N ILE A 123 -8.08 24.73 9.86
CA ILE A 123 -6.70 24.26 9.70
C ILE A 123 -5.81 25.36 9.14
N TRP A 124 -6.17 25.95 7.99
CA TRP A 124 -5.29 26.91 7.33
C TRP A 124 -5.35 28.32 7.92
N THR A 125 -6.38 28.64 8.72
CA THR A 125 -6.43 29.90 9.49
C THR A 125 -5.79 29.77 10.87
N GLY A 126 -5.96 28.64 11.55
CA GLY A 126 -5.49 28.40 12.91
C GLY A 126 -4.10 27.79 13.00
N PHE A 127 -3.69 27.00 11.99
CA PHE A 127 -2.42 26.27 11.93
C PHE A 127 -1.68 26.53 10.62
N PRO A 128 -1.38 27.79 10.26
CA PRO A 128 -0.82 28.14 8.95
C PRO A 128 0.59 27.57 8.69
N GLU A 129 1.32 27.16 9.72
CA GLU A 129 2.65 26.54 9.57
C GLU A 129 2.58 25.01 9.47
N ASN A 130 1.39 24.41 9.64
CA ASN A 130 1.22 22.97 9.58
C ASN A 130 1.13 22.50 8.12
N THR A 131 1.71 21.33 7.83
CA THR A 131 1.73 20.74 6.48
C THR A 131 0.34 20.35 5.95
N LEU A 132 -0.72 20.37 6.77
CA LEU A 132 -2.09 20.13 6.31
C LEU A 132 -2.82 21.41 5.87
N ALA A 133 -2.22 22.59 6.06
CA ALA A 133 -2.87 23.86 5.75
C ALA A 133 -3.07 24.06 4.24
N ASP A 134 -2.11 23.68 3.41
CA ASP A 134 -2.23 23.71 1.96
C ASP A 134 -3.17 22.62 1.43
N ASP A 135 -3.12 21.41 1.99
CA ASP A 135 -4.13 20.36 1.75
C ASP A 135 -5.55 20.87 2.03
N ALA A 136 -5.76 21.49 3.20
CA ALA A 136 -7.08 21.97 3.61
C ALA A 136 -7.61 23.07 2.69
N LEU A 137 -6.75 23.98 2.24
CA LEU A 137 -7.10 24.99 1.22
C LEU A 137 -7.46 24.33 -0.12
N PHE A 138 -6.66 23.37 -0.56
CA PHE A 138 -6.89 22.67 -1.82
C PHE A 138 -8.25 21.95 -1.81
N TRP A 139 -8.53 21.16 -0.77
CA TRP A 139 -9.79 20.43 -0.63
C TRP A 139 -10.98 21.37 -0.45
N SER A 140 -10.83 22.50 0.24
CA SER A 140 -11.85 23.54 0.29
C SER A 140 -12.16 24.08 -1.11
N GLY A 141 -11.13 24.33 -1.92
CA GLY A 141 -11.26 24.73 -3.32
C GLY A 141 -12.01 23.69 -4.14
N GLU A 142 -11.66 22.40 -4.02
CA GLU A 142 -12.31 21.31 -4.76
C GLU A 142 -13.80 21.18 -4.41
N ILE A 143 -14.14 21.26 -3.11
CA ILE A 143 -15.53 21.20 -2.63
C ILE A 143 -16.32 22.40 -3.16
N VAL A 144 -15.75 23.60 -3.07
CA VAL A 144 -16.41 24.82 -3.54
C VAL A 144 -16.62 24.78 -5.06
N LEU A 145 -15.63 24.28 -5.80
CA LEU A 145 -15.69 24.16 -7.25
C LEU A 145 -16.74 23.14 -7.70
N LYS A 146 -16.73 21.95 -7.10
CA LYS A 146 -17.55 20.80 -7.58
C LYS A 146 -18.94 20.77 -6.96
N ASP A 147 -19.02 20.93 -5.65
CA ASP A 147 -20.24 20.66 -4.88
C ASP A 147 -21.04 21.93 -4.59
N LYS A 148 -20.37 23.08 -4.44
CA LYS A 148 -21.04 24.40 -4.38
C LYS A 148 -21.19 25.08 -5.75
N ALA A 149 -20.54 24.54 -6.79
CA ALA A 149 -20.54 25.08 -8.15
C ALA A 149 -20.14 26.57 -8.23
N ASP A 150 -19.20 27.00 -7.39
CA ASP A 150 -18.72 28.39 -7.33
C ASP A 150 -17.25 28.49 -7.76
N PRO A 151 -16.99 28.59 -9.09
CA PRO A 151 -15.62 28.62 -9.61
C PRO A 151 -14.86 29.88 -9.18
N ILE A 152 -15.55 31.01 -8.96
CA ILE A 152 -14.90 32.27 -8.56
C ILE A 152 -14.37 32.16 -7.13
N LYS A 153 -15.18 31.61 -6.21
CA LYS A 153 -14.73 31.38 -4.84
C LYS A 153 -13.65 30.31 -4.77
N ALA A 154 -13.74 29.25 -5.58
CA ALA A 154 -12.67 28.26 -5.67
C ALA A 154 -11.35 28.87 -6.16
N ALA A 155 -11.37 29.72 -7.20
CA ALA A 155 -10.19 30.43 -7.67
C ALA A 155 -9.54 31.27 -6.57
N ARG A 156 -10.32 31.96 -5.73
CA ARG A 156 -9.79 32.71 -4.59
C ARG A 156 -9.05 31.81 -3.60
N LEU A 157 -9.59 30.63 -3.29
CA LEU A 157 -8.94 29.67 -2.38
C LEU A 157 -7.63 29.14 -2.97
N TYR A 158 -7.60 28.77 -4.26
CA TYR A 158 -6.36 28.35 -4.91
C TYR A 158 -5.34 29.48 -5.02
N THR A 159 -5.76 30.73 -5.25
CA THR A 159 -4.86 31.89 -5.21
C THR A 159 -4.21 32.03 -3.84
N ILE A 160 -4.99 31.96 -2.75
CA ILE A 160 -4.46 32.00 -1.38
C ILE A 160 -3.45 30.87 -1.17
N GLN A 161 -3.76 29.66 -1.66
CA GLN A 161 -2.87 28.52 -1.55
C GLN A 161 -1.54 28.75 -2.28
N VAL A 162 -1.58 29.19 -3.55
CA VAL A 162 -0.39 29.45 -4.37
C VAL A 162 0.48 30.56 -3.78
N GLU A 163 -0.13 31.60 -3.20
CA GLU A 163 0.62 32.73 -2.63
C GLU A 163 1.22 32.43 -1.26
N ARG A 164 0.49 31.70 -0.39
CA ARG A 164 0.93 31.42 0.98
C ARG A 164 1.77 30.15 1.11
N PHE A 165 1.52 29.16 0.26
CA PHE A 165 2.13 27.83 0.37
C PHE A 165 2.88 27.44 -0.91
N PRO A 166 3.89 28.21 -1.35
CA PRO A 166 4.62 27.95 -2.59
C PRO A 166 5.49 26.68 -2.56
N GLN A 167 5.68 26.09 -1.39
CA GLN A 167 6.41 24.83 -1.17
C GLN A 167 5.50 23.68 -0.73
N GLY A 168 4.18 23.90 -0.69
CA GLY A 168 3.19 22.90 -0.30
C GLY A 168 3.09 21.76 -1.31
N ASP A 169 2.73 20.56 -0.86
CA ASP A 169 2.64 19.39 -1.73
C ASP A 169 1.49 19.51 -2.74
N LYS A 170 0.45 20.29 -2.42
CA LYS A 170 -0.69 20.61 -3.30
C LYS A 170 -0.48 21.84 -4.17
N TYR A 171 0.70 22.46 -4.14
CA TYR A 171 0.96 23.71 -4.88
C TYR A 171 0.67 23.55 -6.38
N PHE A 172 1.20 22.50 -7.01
CA PHE A 172 1.08 22.32 -8.46
C PHE A 172 -0.35 21.99 -8.88
N GLU A 173 -1.09 21.22 -8.08
CA GLU A 173 -2.51 20.95 -8.30
C GLU A 173 -3.33 22.24 -8.20
N ALA A 174 -3.05 23.09 -7.21
CA ALA A 174 -3.72 24.39 -7.06
C ALA A 174 -3.44 25.32 -8.25
N VAL A 175 -2.17 25.38 -8.71
CA VAL A 175 -1.81 26.11 -9.94
C VAL A 175 -2.58 25.58 -11.14
N SER A 176 -2.70 24.26 -11.28
CA SER A 176 -3.49 23.65 -12.37
C SER A 176 -4.96 24.06 -12.31
N ARG A 177 -5.58 23.97 -11.13
CA ARG A 177 -6.99 24.36 -10.94
C ARG A 177 -7.21 25.83 -11.22
N LEU A 178 -6.34 26.68 -10.72
CA LEU A 178 -6.44 28.12 -10.90
C LEU A 178 -6.36 28.51 -12.38
N ARG A 179 -5.45 27.89 -13.14
CA ARG A 179 -5.35 28.09 -14.60
C ARG A 179 -6.57 27.57 -15.35
N GLU A 180 -7.11 26.42 -14.97
CA GLU A 180 -8.32 25.88 -15.61
C GLU A 180 -9.54 26.77 -15.39
N ILE A 181 -9.69 27.31 -14.18
CA ILE A 181 -10.78 28.22 -13.85
C ILE A 181 -10.57 29.54 -14.59
N ASP A 182 -9.37 30.11 -14.56
CA ASP A 182 -9.06 31.37 -15.26
C ASP A 182 -9.28 31.28 -16.77
N ALA A 183 -8.92 30.15 -17.40
CA ALA A 183 -9.14 29.93 -18.82
C ALA A 183 -10.63 30.00 -19.22
N LYS A 184 -11.54 29.63 -18.31
CA LYS A 184 -12.99 29.59 -18.56
C LYS A 184 -13.74 30.80 -18.02
N HIS A 185 -13.28 31.36 -16.90
CA HIS A 185 -14.00 32.36 -16.11
C HIS A 185 -13.25 33.68 -15.96
N HIS A 186 -12.02 33.78 -16.48
CA HIS A 186 -11.20 34.99 -16.49
C HIS A 186 -11.04 35.62 -15.10
N THR A 187 -10.76 34.78 -14.09
CA THR A 187 -10.63 35.18 -12.69
C THR A 187 -9.36 35.97 -12.38
N GLY A 188 -8.39 35.95 -13.29
CA GLY A 188 -7.03 36.47 -13.12
C GLY A 188 -6.11 35.45 -12.45
N LEU A 189 -4.87 35.37 -12.94
CA LEU A 189 -3.80 34.60 -12.29
C LEU A 189 -2.96 35.50 -11.37
N PRO A 190 -2.46 34.99 -10.23
CA PRO A 190 -1.47 35.69 -9.39
C PRO A 190 -0.22 36.08 -10.18
N SER A 191 0.45 37.17 -9.79
CA SER A 191 1.64 37.69 -10.47
C SER A 191 2.75 36.64 -10.64
N ALA A 192 2.87 35.71 -9.69
CA ALA A 192 3.83 34.60 -9.74
C ALA A 192 3.60 33.64 -10.93
N LEU A 193 2.38 33.59 -11.48
CA LEU A 193 1.99 32.70 -12.57
C LEU A 193 1.86 33.41 -13.93
N GLN A 194 2.18 34.71 -14.01
CA GLN A 194 2.07 35.51 -15.24
C GLN A 194 3.42 35.62 -16.00
N GLY A 195 3.35 35.96 -17.30
CA GLY A 195 4.52 36.30 -18.13
C GLY A 195 5.49 35.14 -18.40
N LYS A 196 6.79 35.43 -18.60
CA LYS A 196 7.83 34.40 -18.85
C LYS A 196 7.96 33.37 -17.72
N ASN A 197 7.53 33.73 -16.50
CA ASN A 197 7.51 32.84 -15.34
C ASN A 197 6.38 31.79 -15.41
N ALA A 198 5.37 31.97 -16.27
CA ALA A 198 4.25 31.04 -16.42
C ALA A 198 4.67 29.63 -16.84
N TYR A 199 5.78 29.50 -17.58
CA TYR A 199 6.31 28.20 -18.04
C TYR A 199 7.38 27.62 -17.10
N ALA A 200 8.02 28.46 -16.28
CA ALA A 200 9.04 28.02 -15.32
C ALA A 200 8.45 27.17 -14.18
N SER A 201 7.14 27.28 -13.93
CA SER A 201 6.39 26.50 -12.94
C SER A 201 5.73 25.24 -13.49
N LEU A 202 5.89 24.91 -14.79
CA LEU A 202 5.33 23.67 -15.33
C LEU A 202 6.07 22.46 -14.77
N VAL A 203 5.30 21.43 -14.44
CA VAL A 203 5.85 20.16 -13.97
C VAL A 203 6.58 19.48 -15.12
N LYS A 204 7.83 19.08 -14.91
CA LYS A 204 8.59 18.34 -15.92
C LYS A 204 8.16 16.87 -15.90
N VAL A 205 7.69 16.35 -17.03
CA VAL A 205 7.60 14.90 -17.26
C VAL A 205 9.00 14.37 -17.55
N LEU A 206 9.42 13.42 -16.74
CA LEU A 206 10.76 12.83 -16.75
C LEU A 206 10.78 11.57 -17.64
N PRO A 207 11.95 10.98 -17.92
CA PRO A 207 12.06 9.75 -18.70
C PRO A 207 11.14 8.65 -18.17
N VAL A 208 10.42 8.02 -19.09
CA VAL A 208 9.63 6.83 -18.78
C VAL A 208 10.56 5.66 -18.49
N LYS A 209 10.18 4.83 -17.52
CA LYS A 209 10.72 3.48 -17.36
C LYS A 209 9.64 2.46 -17.72
N TYR A 210 10.04 1.30 -18.20
CA TYR A 210 9.09 0.24 -18.50
C TYR A 210 9.67 -1.16 -18.25
N TRP A 211 8.77 -2.10 -18.01
CA TRP A 211 9.01 -3.54 -17.97
C TRP A 211 7.92 -4.20 -18.79
N SER A 212 8.27 -5.07 -19.72
CA SER A 212 7.32 -5.52 -20.72
C SER A 212 7.62 -6.93 -21.22
N SER A 213 6.56 -7.71 -21.43
CA SER A 213 6.48 -9.04 -22.03
C SER A 213 5.43 -9.03 -23.14
N ASP A 214 5.23 -10.18 -23.79
CA ASP A 214 4.21 -10.42 -24.81
C ASP A 214 2.76 -10.27 -24.31
N ASP A 215 2.52 -10.29 -22.99
CA ASP A 215 1.20 -10.26 -22.36
C ASP A 215 1.04 -9.31 -21.17
N TYR A 216 2.11 -8.64 -20.74
CA TYR A 216 2.06 -7.66 -19.67
C TYR A 216 3.08 -6.53 -19.87
N THR A 217 2.67 -5.28 -19.62
CA THR A 217 3.57 -4.13 -19.60
C THR A 217 3.29 -3.26 -18.38
N ARG A 218 4.32 -2.88 -17.64
CA ARG A 218 4.28 -1.74 -16.70
C ARG A 218 5.07 -0.58 -17.27
N VAL A 219 4.46 0.60 -17.32
CA VAL A 219 5.13 1.87 -17.59
C VAL A 219 5.08 2.76 -16.34
N VAL A 220 6.22 3.32 -15.95
CA VAL A 220 6.37 4.25 -14.84
C VAL A 220 6.75 5.61 -15.42
N ILE A 221 5.82 6.56 -15.32
CA ILE A 221 5.98 7.93 -15.81
C ILE A 221 6.27 8.81 -14.60
N ARG A 222 7.50 9.29 -14.46
CA ARG A 222 7.91 10.17 -13.37
C ARG A 222 7.70 11.62 -13.74
N SER A 223 7.50 12.46 -12.74
CA SER A 223 7.50 13.91 -12.92
C SER A 223 8.28 14.63 -11.82
N SER A 224 8.63 15.90 -12.05
CA SER A 224 9.33 16.74 -11.08
C SER A 224 8.47 17.17 -9.89
N GLY A 225 7.18 16.86 -9.91
CA GLY A 225 6.21 17.18 -8.87
C GLY A 225 4.83 16.62 -9.22
N PRO A 226 3.87 16.68 -8.28
CA PRO A 226 2.50 16.23 -8.54
C PRO A 226 1.85 16.93 -9.73
N VAL A 227 1.17 16.15 -10.57
CA VAL A 227 0.59 16.66 -11.81
C VAL A 227 -0.67 15.89 -12.18
N ARG A 228 -1.71 16.62 -12.54
CA ARG A 228 -2.96 16.01 -12.97
C ARG A 228 -2.79 15.37 -14.34
N TYR A 229 -3.35 14.19 -14.51
CA TYR A 229 -3.39 13.50 -15.79
C TYR A 229 -4.80 13.01 -16.14
N THR A 230 -5.04 12.83 -17.44
CA THR A 230 -6.22 12.14 -17.99
C THR A 230 -5.75 11.09 -18.97
N SER A 231 -6.48 9.97 -19.08
CA SER A 231 -6.16 8.91 -20.04
C SER A 231 -7.26 8.74 -21.09
N THR A 232 -6.88 8.52 -22.34
CA THR A 232 -7.80 8.17 -23.44
C THR A 232 -7.28 6.95 -24.17
N LEU A 233 -8.10 5.91 -24.28
CA LEU A 233 -7.81 4.74 -25.12
C LEU A 233 -8.48 4.93 -26.48
N ALA A 234 -7.69 5.07 -27.54
CA ALA A 234 -8.14 5.12 -28.92
C ALA A 234 -8.13 3.72 -29.55
N ASP A 235 -9.22 3.39 -30.25
CA ASP A 235 -9.35 2.14 -30.98
C ASP A 235 -8.35 2.03 -32.15
N ARG A 236 -8.12 0.78 -32.59
CA ARG A 236 -7.25 0.48 -33.73
C ARG A 236 -7.79 1.18 -34.98
N GLN A 237 -6.93 1.91 -35.70
CA GLN A 237 -7.28 2.58 -36.95
C GLN A 237 -6.48 1.95 -38.10
N GLY A 238 -7.11 1.04 -38.85
CA GLY A 238 -6.45 0.28 -39.92
C GLY A 238 -5.24 -0.51 -39.41
N ASN A 239 -4.05 -0.24 -39.97
CA ASN A 239 -2.80 -0.87 -39.57
C ASN A 239 -2.13 -0.21 -38.35
N ASN A 240 -2.65 0.91 -37.85
CA ASN A 240 -2.07 1.56 -36.67
C ASN A 240 -2.50 0.82 -35.39
N PRO A 241 -1.59 0.61 -34.43
CA PRO A 241 -1.92 -0.03 -33.16
C PRO A 241 -2.98 0.77 -32.37
N ARG A 242 -3.61 0.12 -31.39
CA ARG A 242 -4.41 0.85 -30.39
C ARG A 242 -3.50 1.80 -29.64
N ARG A 243 -4.01 2.96 -29.23
CA ARG A 243 -3.18 3.97 -28.57
C ARG A 243 -3.79 4.37 -27.23
N LEU A 244 -3.02 4.22 -26.16
CA LEU A 244 -3.36 4.78 -24.85
C LEU A 244 -2.57 6.07 -24.66
N ASP A 245 -3.28 7.19 -24.68
CA ASP A 245 -2.71 8.51 -24.43
C ASP A 245 -2.93 8.90 -22.96
N ILE A 246 -1.86 9.29 -22.26
CA ILE A 246 -1.90 9.92 -20.95
C ILE A 246 -1.46 11.38 -21.06
N ASP A 247 -2.38 12.29 -20.82
CA ASP A 247 -2.17 13.73 -20.93
C ASP A 247 -1.94 14.35 -19.55
N PHE A 248 -0.72 14.82 -19.31
CA PHE A 248 -0.29 15.52 -18.11
C PHE A 248 -0.52 17.01 -18.29
N VAL A 249 -1.49 17.60 -17.59
CA VAL A 249 -1.83 19.02 -17.72
C VAL A 249 -0.90 19.88 -16.85
N GLN A 250 -0.60 21.10 -17.28
CA GLN A 250 0.41 21.98 -16.68
C GLN A 250 1.80 21.34 -16.61
N SER A 251 2.20 20.69 -17.70
CA SER A 251 3.48 20.01 -17.77
C SER A 251 4.30 20.34 -19.01
N THR A 252 5.60 20.07 -18.91
CA THR A 252 6.57 20.20 -19.99
C THR A 252 7.49 18.98 -20.07
N VAL A 253 8.04 18.73 -21.25
CA VAL A 253 9.00 17.65 -21.48
C VAL A 253 10.23 18.19 -22.19
N GLU A 254 11.41 17.80 -21.73
CA GLU A 254 12.66 18.19 -22.37
C GLU A 254 12.83 17.43 -23.70
N THR A 255 13.32 18.10 -24.74
CA THR A 255 13.42 17.55 -26.10
C THR A 255 14.15 16.21 -26.15
N GLN A 256 15.17 16.02 -25.32
CA GLN A 256 15.91 14.77 -25.21
C GLN A 256 15.05 13.55 -24.84
N TYR A 257 13.92 13.76 -24.17
CA TYR A 257 12.99 12.69 -23.75
C TYR A 257 11.83 12.48 -24.72
N THR A 258 11.82 13.19 -25.85
CA THR A 258 10.76 13.08 -26.86
C THR A 258 11.01 12.01 -27.93
N THR A 259 12.24 11.48 -28.00
CA THR A 259 12.57 10.38 -28.90
C THR A 259 11.72 9.15 -28.54
N PRO A 260 10.96 8.56 -29.49
CA PRO A 260 10.19 7.35 -29.23
C PRO A 260 11.07 6.21 -28.71
N VAL A 261 10.57 5.50 -27.70
CA VAL A 261 11.21 4.33 -27.11
C VAL A 261 10.60 3.08 -27.74
N PRO A 262 11.31 2.36 -28.64
CA PRO A 262 10.80 1.13 -29.22
C PRO A 262 10.80 0.01 -28.17
N VAL A 263 9.71 -0.76 -28.12
CA VAL A 263 9.55 -1.92 -27.21
C VAL A 263 9.47 -3.20 -28.04
N ARG A 264 8.44 -3.34 -28.88
CA ARG A 264 8.27 -4.38 -29.92
C ARG A 264 8.33 -5.82 -29.40
N ASP A 265 7.70 -6.07 -28.27
CA ASP A 265 7.65 -7.40 -27.61
C ASP A 265 6.37 -8.19 -27.89
N GLY A 266 5.50 -7.68 -28.76
CA GLY A 266 4.22 -8.30 -29.13
C GLY A 266 3.01 -7.68 -28.44
N LEU A 267 3.19 -7.05 -27.28
CA LEU A 267 2.14 -6.28 -26.60
C LEU A 267 2.25 -4.80 -26.94
N LEU A 268 3.43 -4.21 -26.72
CA LEU A 268 3.67 -2.78 -26.86
C LEU A 268 4.68 -2.53 -28.00
N GLN A 269 4.33 -1.69 -28.96
CA GLN A 269 5.22 -1.32 -30.06
C GLN A 269 6.23 -0.25 -29.64
N GLN A 270 5.75 0.83 -29.01
CA GLN A 270 6.57 1.94 -28.56
C GLN A 270 5.89 2.79 -27.49
N ILE A 271 6.70 3.56 -26.76
CA ILE A 271 6.28 4.63 -25.86
C ILE A 271 6.80 5.95 -26.41
N HIS A 272 5.96 6.97 -26.48
CA HIS A 272 6.36 8.28 -26.99
C HIS A 272 5.86 9.40 -26.09
N SER A 273 6.79 10.21 -25.57
CA SER A 273 6.48 11.43 -24.83
C SER A 273 6.57 12.63 -25.78
N SER A 274 5.56 13.49 -25.79
CA SER A 274 5.54 14.68 -26.65
C SER A 274 4.91 15.88 -25.94
N GLN A 275 5.36 17.09 -26.29
CA GLN A 275 4.67 18.31 -25.89
C GLN A 275 3.43 18.47 -26.79
N TYR A 276 2.27 17.98 -26.31
CA TYR A 276 1.01 17.99 -27.07
C TYR A 276 0.49 19.41 -27.33
N ASN A 277 0.64 20.28 -26.34
CA ASN A 277 0.42 21.72 -26.45
C ASN A 277 1.35 22.45 -25.45
N PRO A 278 1.44 23.79 -25.43
CA PRO A 278 2.38 24.54 -24.58
C PRO A 278 2.32 24.25 -23.06
N THR A 279 1.25 23.61 -22.58
CA THR A 279 1.05 23.28 -21.16
C THR A 279 0.65 21.83 -20.93
N THR A 280 0.78 20.95 -21.93
CA THR A 280 0.40 19.55 -21.79
C THR A 280 1.44 18.65 -22.45
N VAL A 281 1.99 17.73 -21.68
CA VAL A 281 2.75 16.60 -22.19
C VAL A 281 1.80 15.43 -22.38
N ARG A 282 1.87 14.79 -23.53
CA ARG A 282 1.21 13.52 -23.82
C ARG A 282 2.23 12.41 -23.82
N VAL A 283 1.98 11.36 -23.05
CA VAL A 283 2.69 10.08 -23.13
C VAL A 283 1.77 9.09 -23.83
N SER A 284 2.13 8.69 -25.04
CA SER A 284 1.40 7.74 -25.88
C SER A 284 2.03 6.36 -25.81
N LEU A 285 1.20 5.34 -25.60
CA LEU A 285 1.57 3.94 -25.64
C LEU A 285 0.88 3.29 -26.85
N ASP A 286 1.68 2.85 -27.81
CA ASP A 286 1.20 2.18 -29.02
C ASP A 286 1.13 0.67 -28.78
N ILE A 287 -0.08 0.13 -28.66
CA ILE A 287 -0.40 -1.20 -28.16
C ILE A 287 -0.98 -2.08 -29.27
N GLU A 288 -0.41 -3.26 -29.50
CA GLU A 288 -0.86 -4.20 -30.51
C GLU A 288 -2.17 -4.89 -30.10
N GLY A 289 -2.23 -5.39 -28.85
CA GLY A 289 -3.39 -6.06 -28.29
C GLY A 289 -3.57 -5.74 -26.82
N ILE A 290 -4.78 -5.35 -26.39
CA ILE A 290 -5.07 -5.04 -24.99
C ILE A 290 -6.33 -5.78 -24.55
N SER A 291 -6.26 -6.41 -23.37
CA SER A 291 -7.38 -7.03 -22.67
C SER A 291 -7.89 -6.11 -21.55
N SER A 292 -6.98 -5.57 -20.73
CA SER A 292 -7.26 -4.60 -19.68
C SER A 292 -6.07 -3.67 -19.46
N TYR A 293 -6.30 -2.57 -18.75
CA TYR A 293 -5.24 -1.74 -18.21
C TYR A 293 -5.68 -1.12 -16.89
N LYS A 294 -4.70 -0.70 -16.09
CA LYS A 294 -4.89 0.05 -14.85
C LYS A 294 -3.92 1.20 -14.80
N ILE A 295 -4.40 2.37 -14.35
CA ILE A 295 -3.57 3.56 -14.14
C ILE A 295 -3.79 4.03 -12.71
N PHE A 296 -2.71 4.31 -12.00
CA PHE A 296 -2.74 4.89 -10.66
C PHE A 296 -1.48 5.75 -10.43
N SER A 297 -1.55 6.69 -9.50
CA SER A 297 -0.42 7.54 -9.14
C SER A 297 0.12 7.22 -7.76
N LEU A 298 1.42 7.49 -7.57
CA LEU A 298 2.12 7.42 -6.31
C LEU A 298 2.76 8.79 -6.08
N ASN A 299 2.52 9.46 -4.96
CA ASN A 299 2.70 10.92 -4.88
C ASN A 299 4.13 11.41 -4.53
N ASP A 300 5.03 10.52 -4.11
CA ASP A 300 6.37 10.94 -3.64
C ASP A 300 7.49 9.89 -3.87
N PRO A 301 8.42 10.12 -4.81
CA PRO A 301 8.29 11.14 -5.85
C PRO A 301 7.07 10.82 -6.72
N PHE A 302 6.40 11.88 -7.22
CA PHE A 302 5.21 11.71 -8.03
C PHE A 302 5.48 10.88 -9.29
N ARG A 303 4.68 9.84 -9.47
CA ARG A 303 4.75 8.96 -10.64
C ARG A 303 3.39 8.38 -10.97
N VAL A 304 3.13 8.23 -12.25
CA VAL A 304 1.96 7.51 -12.78
C VAL A 304 2.41 6.13 -13.23
N ILE A 305 1.79 5.10 -12.66
CA ILE A 305 1.98 3.70 -13.01
C ILE A 305 0.87 3.31 -13.98
N VAL A 306 1.26 2.75 -15.11
CA VAL A 306 0.35 2.23 -16.15
C VAL A 306 0.65 0.75 -16.30
N ASP A 307 -0.27 -0.10 -15.86
CA ASP A 307 -0.25 -1.55 -16.11
C ASP A 307 -1.15 -1.85 -17.31
N ILE A 308 -0.62 -2.56 -18.31
CA ILE A 308 -1.34 -3.02 -19.49
C ILE A 308 -1.26 -4.53 -19.54
N HIS A 309 -2.39 -5.18 -19.79
CA HIS A 309 -2.48 -6.61 -19.99
C HIS A 309 -2.85 -6.90 -21.44
N GLY A 310 -2.10 -7.79 -22.06
CA GLY A 310 -2.38 -8.30 -23.40
C GLY A 310 -3.48 -9.37 -23.38
N PRO A 311 -3.97 -9.80 -24.56
CA PRO A 311 -4.81 -10.98 -24.68
C PRO A 311 -4.04 -12.19 -24.16
N GLN A 312 -4.61 -12.92 -23.20
CA GLN A 312 -4.05 -14.18 -22.74
C GLN A 312 -4.20 -15.21 -23.86
N ASN A 313 -3.15 -15.43 -24.64
CA ASN A 313 -3.08 -16.63 -25.48
C ASN A 313 -2.95 -17.81 -24.51
N ILE A 314 -4.03 -18.57 -24.33
CA ILE A 314 -3.98 -19.84 -23.60
C ILE A 314 -3.16 -20.82 -24.44
N ILE A 315 -1.84 -20.67 -24.44
CA ILE A 315 -0.95 -21.74 -24.86
C ILE A 315 -0.97 -22.72 -23.69
N VAL A 316 -1.83 -23.74 -23.79
CA VAL A 316 -1.80 -24.92 -22.92
C VAL A 316 -0.53 -25.70 -23.28
N THR A 317 0.62 -25.17 -22.89
CA THR A 317 1.78 -26.03 -22.65
C THR A 317 1.55 -26.62 -21.27
N PRO A 318 1.39 -27.95 -21.12
CA PRO A 318 1.33 -28.57 -19.81
C PRO A 318 2.57 -28.13 -19.02
N LYS A 319 2.38 -27.34 -17.96
CA LYS A 319 3.45 -27.09 -16.99
C LYS A 319 3.61 -28.42 -16.25
N THR A 320 4.47 -29.30 -16.73
CA THR A 320 4.86 -30.50 -16.00
C THR A 320 5.43 -30.07 -14.66
N LEU A 321 4.78 -30.50 -13.57
CA LEU A 321 5.30 -30.38 -12.22
C LEU A 321 6.75 -30.88 -12.19
N PRO A 322 7.69 -30.17 -11.58
CA PRO A 322 9.00 -30.74 -11.28
C PRO A 322 8.81 -32.02 -10.47
N ASP A 323 9.54 -33.10 -10.78
CA ASP A 323 9.61 -34.28 -9.92
C ASP A 323 10.15 -33.85 -8.54
N LEU A 324 9.23 -33.60 -7.61
CA LEU A 324 9.56 -33.28 -6.23
C LEU A 324 10.22 -34.51 -5.63
N LYS A 325 11.52 -34.45 -5.37
CA LYS A 325 12.25 -35.52 -4.69
C LYS A 325 11.73 -35.63 -3.25
N GLN A 326 10.73 -36.49 -3.03
CA GLN A 326 10.09 -36.71 -1.72
C GLN A 326 11.02 -37.30 -0.63
N ASN A 327 12.29 -37.59 -0.91
CA ASN A 327 13.11 -38.50 -0.10
C ASN A 327 14.09 -37.87 0.92
N HIS A 328 13.87 -36.65 1.42
CA HIS A 328 14.77 -36.07 2.45
C HIS A 328 14.13 -35.63 3.78
N PHE A 329 12.85 -35.90 4.03
CA PHE A 329 12.22 -35.63 5.33
C PHE A 329 12.31 -36.78 6.36
N ALA A 330 13.17 -37.78 6.15
CA ALA A 330 13.42 -38.82 7.15
C ALA A 330 14.63 -38.46 8.04
N ALA A 331 14.44 -37.52 8.97
CA ALA A 331 15.29 -37.48 10.16
C ALA A 331 14.95 -38.72 11.00
N LYS A 332 15.97 -39.55 11.32
CA LYS A 332 15.86 -40.73 12.18
C LYS A 332 15.16 -40.38 13.51
N THR A 333 13.89 -40.75 13.63
CA THR A 333 13.22 -40.92 14.92
C THR A 333 12.94 -42.41 15.10
N GLN A 334 13.65 -43.00 16.08
CA GLN A 334 13.28 -44.30 16.62
C GLN A 334 11.92 -44.18 17.29
N ASP A 335 10.98 -44.95 16.76
CA ASP A 335 9.89 -45.63 17.44
C ASP A 335 9.16 -44.86 18.54
N ARG A 336 8.06 -44.20 18.16
CA ARG A 336 6.86 -44.11 18.99
C ARG A 336 5.63 -43.90 18.11
N SER A 337 4.81 -44.93 18.08
CA SER A 337 3.50 -45.00 17.46
C SER A 337 2.53 -43.99 18.08
N GLU A 338 1.95 -43.11 17.26
CA GLU A 338 0.50 -42.85 17.12
C GLU A 338 0.28 -41.72 16.10
N ARG A 339 -0.88 -41.74 15.44
CA ARG A 339 -1.12 -41.18 14.10
C ARG A 339 -1.47 -39.68 14.14
N ASP A 340 -0.64 -38.84 13.55
CA ASP A 340 -1.02 -37.48 13.13
C ASP A 340 -1.55 -37.52 11.68
N ALA A 341 -2.84 -37.85 11.55
CA ALA A 341 -3.60 -37.49 10.35
C ALA A 341 -3.97 -36.01 10.44
N ILE A 342 -3.69 -35.24 9.39
CA ILE A 342 -4.07 -33.83 9.26
C ILE A 342 -5.60 -33.71 9.44
N PRO A 343 -6.12 -33.02 10.47
CA PRO A 343 -7.55 -32.85 10.64
C PRO A 343 -8.08 -31.84 9.60
N GLU A 344 -9.17 -32.22 8.94
CA GLU A 344 -9.94 -31.35 8.06
C GLU A 344 -10.45 -30.13 8.86
N LEU A 345 -10.03 -28.93 8.45
CA LEU A 345 -10.35 -27.68 9.14
C LEU A 345 -11.84 -27.32 8.97
N ARG A 346 -12.64 -27.46 10.03
CA ARG A 346 -13.99 -26.89 10.13
C ARG A 346 -13.96 -25.55 10.88
N PRO A 347 -14.73 -24.53 10.45
CA PRO A 347 -14.87 -23.28 11.20
C PRO A 347 -15.50 -23.51 12.58
N ALA A 348 -14.96 -22.85 13.60
CA ALA A 348 -15.46 -22.92 14.97
C ALA A 348 -16.90 -22.34 15.08
N ALA A 349 -17.84 -23.16 15.55
CA ALA A 349 -19.21 -22.76 15.77
C ALA A 349 -19.33 -21.82 16.98
N ARG A 350 -19.94 -20.64 16.77
CA ARG A 350 -20.45 -19.76 17.83
C ARG A 350 -21.64 -20.45 18.52
N LYS A 351 -21.60 -20.55 19.86
CA LYS A 351 -22.79 -20.82 20.67
C LYS A 351 -23.66 -19.56 20.68
N SER A 352 -24.86 -19.62 20.12
CA SER A 352 -25.92 -18.65 20.40
C SER A 352 -27.09 -19.39 21.05
N SER A 353 -27.54 -18.87 22.19
CA SER A 353 -28.71 -19.32 22.91
C SER A 353 -29.99 -18.89 22.18
N LEU A 354 -30.93 -19.82 22.03
CA LEU A 354 -32.28 -19.60 21.51
C LEU A 354 -33.25 -19.25 22.64
N MET A 355 -34.05 -18.21 22.42
CA MET A 355 -35.42 -17.94 22.93
C MET A 355 -35.91 -16.72 22.14
N GLY A 356 -37.05 -16.64 21.46
CA GLY A 356 -38.13 -17.56 21.11
C GLY A 356 -39.19 -16.81 20.27
N LYS A 357 -39.82 -17.53 19.34
CA LYS A 357 -41.22 -17.44 18.85
C LYS A 357 -41.82 -16.19 18.15
N ASN A 358 -42.32 -16.49 16.93
CA ASN A 358 -43.63 -16.17 16.30
C ASN A 358 -43.67 -15.30 15.02
N THR A 359 -44.28 -15.90 13.98
CA THR A 359 -44.70 -15.49 12.60
C THR A 359 -46.00 -14.64 12.58
N PRO A 360 -46.65 -14.24 11.45
CA PRO A 360 -46.39 -14.43 9.99
C PRO A 360 -46.61 -13.22 9.02
N ALA A 361 -46.26 -13.48 7.75
CA ALA A 361 -46.50 -12.90 6.40
C ALA A 361 -47.67 -11.92 6.08
N VAL A 362 -47.51 -11.08 5.03
CA VAL A 362 -48.49 -10.73 3.95
C VAL A 362 -47.78 -10.22 2.67
N GLU A 363 -48.47 -10.39 1.54
CA GLU A 363 -48.21 -10.41 0.08
C GLU A 363 -47.89 -9.09 -0.68
N THR A 364 -47.40 -9.25 -1.92
CA THR A 364 -47.25 -8.26 -3.03
C THR A 364 -48.56 -8.10 -3.85
N PRO A 365 -48.73 -7.03 -4.66
CA PRO A 365 -48.54 -7.17 -6.12
C PRO A 365 -48.12 -5.91 -6.94
N GLU A 366 -47.61 -6.22 -8.15
CA GLU A 366 -47.43 -5.55 -9.48
C GLU A 366 -48.29 -4.27 -9.76
N ASP A 367 -48.03 -3.33 -10.69
CA ASP A 367 -47.19 -3.18 -11.90
C ASP A 367 -47.31 -1.70 -12.35
N GLN A 368 -46.32 -1.11 -13.05
CA GLN A 368 -46.50 -0.22 -14.22
C GLN A 368 -45.18 0.40 -14.72
N VAL A 369 -44.80 0.01 -15.94
CA VAL A 369 -43.71 0.57 -16.76
C VAL A 369 -44.28 1.65 -17.69
N ILE A 370 -43.60 2.80 -17.78
CA ILE A 370 -43.74 3.78 -18.87
C ILE A 370 -42.34 4.07 -19.43
N ILE A 371 -42.16 3.86 -20.73
CA ILE A 371 -40.94 4.07 -21.53
C ILE A 371 -40.95 5.46 -22.16
N LEU A 372 -39.83 6.20 -22.13
CA LEU A 372 -39.36 7.08 -23.23
C LEU A 372 -37.82 7.16 -23.25
N GLU A 373 -37.27 7.42 -24.44
CA GLU A 373 -35.98 6.93 -24.94
C GLU A 373 -34.74 7.84 -24.79
N ASP A 374 -33.59 7.18 -24.93
CA ASP A 374 -32.34 7.59 -25.62
C ASP A 374 -31.23 8.40 -24.88
N ARG A 375 -30.15 7.70 -24.44
CA ARG A 375 -28.86 7.60 -25.17
C ARG A 375 -27.81 6.82 -24.36
N LYS A 376 -27.21 5.83 -25.02
CA LYS A 376 -26.30 4.78 -24.51
C LYS A 376 -25.11 5.29 -23.65
N LYS A 377 -25.14 4.98 -22.36
CA LYS A 377 -23.98 4.52 -21.57
C LYS A 377 -24.28 3.07 -21.17
N ARG A 378 -23.37 2.14 -21.48
CA ARG A 378 -23.53 0.74 -21.08
C ARG A 378 -23.33 0.64 -19.57
N GLU A 379 -24.38 0.26 -18.87
CA GLU A 379 -24.41 -0.11 -17.44
C GLU A 379 -23.87 -1.55 -17.24
N PRO A 380 -23.36 -1.88 -16.05
CA PRO A 380 -22.92 -3.21 -15.65
C PRO A 380 -24.10 -4.15 -15.39
N TRP A 381 -23.91 -5.43 -15.68
CA TRP A 381 -24.89 -6.50 -15.52
C TRP A 381 -25.12 -6.79 -14.02
N TYR A 382 -26.30 -6.45 -13.49
CA TYR A 382 -26.85 -7.00 -12.24
C TYR A 382 -28.32 -7.38 -12.46
N ALA A 383 -28.63 -8.65 -12.26
CA ALA A 383 -29.97 -9.11 -11.91
C ALA A 383 -29.80 -10.01 -10.68
N GLY A 384 -30.47 -9.65 -9.59
CA GLY A 384 -30.40 -10.32 -8.30
C GLY A 384 -31.31 -11.54 -8.20
N ASP A 385 -30.99 -12.40 -7.25
CA ASP A 385 -31.92 -12.86 -6.21
C ASP A 385 -31.14 -13.60 -5.10
N ASP A 386 -31.28 -13.11 -3.87
CA ASP A 386 -30.65 -13.62 -2.65
C ASP A 386 -31.40 -14.86 -2.14
N LYS A 387 -30.79 -16.05 -2.25
CA LYS A 387 -30.90 -17.14 -1.25
C LYS A 387 -29.60 -17.97 -1.20
N ALA A 388 -29.03 -18.05 0.00
CA ALA A 388 -27.91 -18.92 0.42
C ALA A 388 -26.51 -18.59 -0.15
N THR A 389 -25.82 -17.61 0.43
CA THR A 389 -24.36 -17.44 0.28
C THR A 389 -23.60 -18.54 1.03
N SER A 390 -23.50 -19.69 0.36
CA SER A 390 -22.50 -20.73 0.63
C SER A 390 -21.10 -20.18 0.33
N MET A 391 -20.14 -20.46 1.21
CA MET A 391 -18.71 -20.28 0.96
C MET A 391 -18.31 -20.98 -0.35
N LYS A 392 -18.17 -20.22 -1.44
CA LYS A 392 -17.54 -20.68 -2.68
C LYS A 392 -16.64 -19.58 -3.24
N GLY A 393 -15.41 -19.50 -2.74
CA GLY A 393 -14.32 -18.92 -3.52
C GLY A 393 -13.95 -19.92 -4.62
N GLY A 394 -14.17 -19.55 -5.88
CA GLY A 394 -13.80 -20.39 -7.02
C GLY A 394 -12.28 -20.52 -7.18
N LEU A 395 -11.82 -21.64 -7.71
CA LEU A 395 -10.41 -21.89 -8.03
C LEU A 395 -9.93 -20.99 -9.18
N SER A 396 -8.68 -20.56 -9.15
CA SER A 396 -8.04 -19.82 -10.25
C SER A 396 -7.83 -20.71 -11.48
N LEU A 397 -7.75 -20.11 -12.67
CA LEU A 397 -7.56 -20.86 -13.93
C LEU A 397 -6.31 -21.76 -13.91
N ALA A 398 -5.23 -21.31 -13.25
CA ALA A 398 -4.02 -22.11 -13.08
C ALA A 398 -4.26 -23.38 -12.23
N GLN A 399 -5.08 -23.27 -11.17
CA GLN A 399 -5.53 -24.42 -10.36
C GLN A 399 -6.45 -25.34 -11.17
N GLN A 400 -7.39 -24.79 -11.95
CA GLN A 400 -8.30 -25.59 -12.77
C GLN A 400 -7.58 -26.36 -13.89
N LEU A 401 -6.43 -25.88 -14.35
CA LEU A 401 -5.63 -26.49 -15.41
C LEU A 401 -4.47 -27.36 -14.89
N GLY A 402 -4.32 -27.55 -13.58
CA GLY A 402 -3.22 -28.34 -12.99
C GLY A 402 -1.83 -27.75 -13.25
N LEU A 403 -1.75 -26.45 -13.55
CA LEU A 403 -0.51 -25.76 -13.87
C LEU A 403 0.21 -25.43 -12.55
N GLY A 404 1.07 -26.34 -12.09
CA GLY A 404 1.85 -26.18 -10.86
C GLY A 404 2.79 -24.97 -10.86
N VAL A 405 3.36 -24.67 -9.68
CA VAL A 405 4.38 -23.62 -9.50
C VAL A 405 5.69 -24.06 -10.16
N ARG A 406 6.29 -23.21 -11.00
CA ARG A 406 7.59 -23.46 -11.64
C ARG A 406 8.58 -22.33 -11.37
N ARG A 407 8.15 -21.08 -11.54
CA ARG A 407 9.01 -19.89 -11.44
C ARG A 407 8.67 -19.08 -10.20
N ILE A 408 9.66 -18.84 -9.35
CA ILE A 408 9.52 -18.07 -8.11
C ILE A 408 10.45 -16.87 -8.18
N VAL A 409 9.92 -15.69 -7.86
CA VAL A 409 10.76 -14.50 -7.65
C VAL A 409 10.92 -14.25 -6.16
N ILE A 410 12.17 -14.15 -5.71
CA ILE A 410 12.51 -13.76 -4.35
C ILE A 410 13.05 -12.33 -4.36
N ASP A 411 12.48 -11.51 -3.49
CA ASP A 411 12.85 -10.12 -3.35
C ASP A 411 13.59 -9.90 -2.03
N PRO A 412 14.92 -9.73 -2.03
CA PRO A 412 15.63 -9.30 -0.84
C PRO A 412 15.33 -7.81 -0.58
N GLY A 413 14.63 -7.53 0.52
CA GLY A 413 14.23 -6.18 0.93
C GLY A 413 15.41 -5.20 0.97
N HIS A 414 15.12 -3.91 0.76
CA HIS A 414 16.09 -2.79 0.78
C HIS A 414 17.22 -2.91 -0.26
N GLY A 415 18.34 -2.22 -0.03
CA GLY A 415 19.56 -2.31 -0.84
C GLY A 415 20.17 -0.96 -1.23
N GLY A 416 21.48 -0.95 -1.47
CA GLY A 416 22.26 0.22 -1.83
C GLY A 416 22.22 1.29 -0.74
N LYS A 417 21.66 2.46 -1.08
CA LYS A 417 21.50 3.61 -0.17
C LYS A 417 20.53 3.36 0.98
N ASP A 418 19.61 2.43 0.80
CA ASP A 418 18.63 2.05 1.81
C ASP A 418 19.14 0.83 2.60
N PRO A 419 19.57 1.02 3.87
CA PRO A 419 20.06 -0.08 4.69
C PRO A 419 18.94 -0.95 5.30
N GLY A 420 17.69 -0.51 5.20
CA GLY A 420 16.59 -1.01 6.03
C GLY A 420 16.85 -0.77 7.51
N ALA A 421 16.36 -1.67 8.36
CA ALA A 421 16.65 -1.65 9.78
C ALA A 421 18.16 -1.65 10.04
N MET A 422 18.55 -0.89 11.07
CA MET A 422 19.90 -0.97 11.62
C MET A 422 19.81 -1.08 13.14
N ALA A 423 20.41 -2.13 13.68
CA ALA A 423 20.54 -2.32 15.11
C ALA A 423 21.73 -3.24 15.42
N HIS A 424 22.39 -2.99 16.55
CA HIS A 424 23.53 -3.79 17.00
C HIS A 424 24.66 -3.92 15.96
N GLY A 425 24.81 -2.98 15.02
CA GLY A 425 25.80 -3.07 13.93
C GLY A 425 25.43 -4.00 12.77
N LEU A 426 24.22 -4.57 12.78
CA LEU A 426 23.64 -5.28 11.63
C LEU A 426 22.86 -4.31 10.74
N LYS A 427 22.75 -4.66 9.46
CA LYS A 427 21.88 -4.00 8.49
C LYS A 427 20.95 -5.01 7.86
N GLU A 428 19.68 -4.66 7.80
CA GLU A 428 18.64 -5.52 7.23
C GLU A 428 18.97 -5.94 5.79
N LYS A 429 19.38 -4.99 4.93
CA LYS A 429 19.69 -5.26 3.52
C LYS A 429 20.73 -6.36 3.26
N ASP A 430 21.66 -6.57 4.20
CA ASP A 430 22.75 -7.54 4.09
C ASP A 430 22.22 -8.93 4.47
N ILE A 431 21.41 -8.99 5.52
CA ILE A 431 20.75 -10.20 6.00
C ILE A 431 19.74 -10.70 4.96
N THR A 432 18.86 -9.83 4.46
CA THR A 432 17.83 -10.19 3.48
C THR A 432 18.47 -10.75 2.21
N LEU A 433 19.55 -10.14 1.72
CA LEU A 433 20.29 -10.64 0.55
C LEU A 433 20.90 -12.02 0.80
N LYS A 434 21.47 -12.25 1.98
CA LYS A 434 22.09 -13.53 2.34
C LYS A 434 21.05 -14.64 2.44
N VAL A 435 19.96 -14.40 3.16
CA VAL A 435 18.84 -15.35 3.30
C VAL A 435 18.18 -15.63 1.96
N ALA A 436 17.92 -14.61 1.14
CA ALA A 436 17.30 -14.80 -0.17
C ALA A 436 18.14 -15.67 -1.11
N LYS A 437 19.47 -15.50 -1.13
CA LYS A 437 20.37 -16.36 -1.92
C LYS A 437 20.35 -17.81 -1.44
N GLN A 438 20.36 -18.02 -0.12
CA GLN A 438 20.27 -19.36 0.46
C GLN A 438 18.91 -20.00 0.17
N ALA A 439 17.81 -19.26 0.30
CA ALA A 439 16.47 -19.75 0.00
C ALA A 439 16.32 -20.11 -1.48
N ALA A 440 16.88 -19.29 -2.38
CA ALA A 440 16.92 -19.57 -3.80
C ALA A 440 17.68 -20.86 -4.11
N ALA A 441 18.86 -21.06 -3.51
CA ALA A 441 19.63 -22.29 -3.68
C ALA A 441 18.84 -23.53 -3.21
N VAL A 442 18.19 -23.48 -2.04
CA VAL A 442 17.37 -24.60 -1.55
C VAL A 442 16.20 -24.89 -2.49
N LEU A 443 15.47 -23.87 -2.94
CA LEU A 443 14.35 -24.03 -3.88
C LEU A 443 14.80 -24.60 -5.24
N GLN A 444 15.98 -24.22 -5.73
CA GLN A 444 16.55 -24.73 -6.97
C GLN A 444 17.06 -26.17 -6.82
N GLU A 445 17.89 -26.44 -5.82
CA GLU A 445 18.61 -27.71 -5.69
C GLU A 445 17.74 -28.84 -5.11
N THR A 446 16.85 -28.51 -4.16
CA THR A 446 16.03 -29.50 -3.45
C THR A 446 14.69 -29.70 -4.13
N TYR A 447 14.06 -28.62 -4.55
CA TYR A 447 12.68 -28.62 -5.06
C TYR A 447 12.56 -28.40 -6.56
N ASN A 448 13.68 -28.15 -7.26
CA ASN A 448 13.74 -28.01 -8.71
C ASN A 448 12.85 -26.88 -9.28
N TYR A 449 12.73 -25.78 -8.54
CA TYR A 449 12.09 -24.56 -9.04
C TYR A 449 13.06 -23.66 -9.78
N GLU A 450 12.55 -22.93 -10.76
CA GLU A 450 13.26 -21.80 -11.35
C GLU A 450 13.14 -20.60 -10.41
N VAL A 451 14.26 -20.13 -9.87
CA VAL A 451 14.26 -19.02 -8.90
C VAL A 451 15.06 -17.85 -9.41
N ILE A 452 14.47 -16.66 -9.33
CA ILE A 452 15.05 -15.39 -9.78
C ILE A 452 15.03 -14.43 -8.59
N LEU A 453 16.15 -13.71 -8.37
CA LEU A 453 16.21 -12.67 -7.35
C LEU A 453 16.01 -11.29 -7.98
N THR A 454 15.24 -10.41 -7.34
CA THR A 454 15.12 -9.00 -7.79
C THR A 454 16.46 -8.26 -7.73
N ARG A 455 17.34 -8.64 -6.80
CA ARG A 455 18.74 -8.21 -6.74
C ARG A 455 19.66 -9.33 -6.25
N THR A 456 20.86 -9.40 -6.84
CA THR A 456 21.93 -10.34 -6.44
C THR A 456 23.14 -9.66 -5.78
N LYS A 457 23.12 -8.33 -5.73
CA LYS A 457 24.16 -7.45 -5.16
C LYS A 457 23.53 -6.33 -4.34
N ASP A 458 24.37 -5.56 -3.64
CA ASP A 458 23.95 -4.41 -2.85
C ASP A 458 23.66 -3.20 -3.75
N ILE A 459 22.42 -3.12 -4.26
CA ILE A 459 21.93 -2.04 -5.12
C ILE A 459 20.56 -1.57 -4.64
N SER A 460 20.25 -0.29 -4.85
CA SER A 460 18.91 0.25 -4.59
C SER A 460 17.97 -0.10 -5.73
N LEU A 461 16.81 -0.65 -5.38
CA LEU A 461 15.73 -1.00 -6.30
C LEU A 461 14.41 -0.41 -5.76
N PRO A 462 13.74 0.50 -6.49
CA PRO A 462 12.46 1.07 -6.08
C PRO A 462 11.38 -0.01 -5.94
N LEU A 463 10.41 0.21 -5.05
CA LEU A 463 9.42 -0.80 -4.67
C LEU A 463 8.57 -1.26 -5.86
N GLU A 464 8.14 -0.35 -6.73
CA GLU A 464 7.31 -0.66 -7.90
C GLU A 464 8.03 -1.51 -8.97
N GLU A 465 9.37 -1.48 -9.01
CA GLU A 465 10.15 -2.24 -9.98
C GLU A 465 10.20 -3.73 -9.60
N ARG A 466 10.06 -4.05 -8.31
CA ARG A 466 10.20 -5.42 -7.77
C ARG A 466 9.10 -6.35 -8.29
N THR A 467 7.84 -5.93 -8.24
CA THR A 467 6.71 -6.70 -8.82
C THR A 467 6.65 -6.57 -10.33
N ALA A 468 7.08 -5.46 -10.91
CA ALA A 468 7.16 -5.31 -12.37
C ALA A 468 8.07 -6.38 -13.00
N MET A 469 9.23 -6.64 -12.37
CA MET A 469 10.13 -7.72 -12.75
C MET A 469 9.42 -9.08 -12.65
N ALA A 470 8.73 -9.36 -11.55
CA ALA A 470 8.04 -10.63 -11.35
C ALA A 470 6.93 -10.87 -12.36
N ASN A 471 6.14 -9.84 -12.66
CA ASN A 471 5.06 -9.90 -13.65
C ASN A 471 5.61 -10.17 -15.05
N THR A 472 6.65 -9.41 -15.46
CA THR A 472 7.30 -9.56 -16.78
C THR A 472 7.94 -10.93 -16.96
N LEU A 473 8.48 -11.48 -15.88
CA LEU A 473 9.04 -12.83 -15.86
C LEU A 473 7.96 -13.91 -15.74
N LYS A 474 6.67 -13.58 -15.69
CA LYS A 474 5.57 -14.52 -15.51
C LYS A 474 5.79 -15.44 -14.30
N ALA A 475 6.26 -14.86 -13.19
CA ALA A 475 6.50 -15.61 -11.96
C ALA A 475 5.19 -16.18 -11.44
N ASP A 476 5.22 -17.42 -10.95
CA ASP A 476 4.08 -18.07 -10.33
C ASP A 476 3.91 -17.64 -8.86
N LEU A 477 4.99 -17.18 -8.20
CA LEU A 477 4.98 -16.65 -6.83
C LEU A 477 5.99 -15.51 -6.65
N PHE A 478 5.68 -14.58 -5.74
CA PHE A 478 6.58 -13.51 -5.31
C PHE A 478 6.77 -13.51 -3.79
N ILE A 479 8.02 -13.60 -3.32
CA ILE A 479 8.36 -13.66 -1.89
C ILE A 479 9.31 -12.53 -1.55
N SER A 480 8.84 -11.50 -0.84
CA SER A 480 9.71 -10.46 -0.29
C SER A 480 10.19 -10.83 1.11
N ILE A 481 11.49 -10.69 1.37
CA ILE A 481 12.15 -11.10 2.62
C ILE A 481 12.69 -9.85 3.32
N HIS A 482 12.24 -9.64 4.56
CA HIS A 482 12.55 -8.50 5.42
C HIS A 482 12.96 -8.94 6.84
N VAL A 483 13.53 -8.01 7.60
CA VAL A 483 13.87 -8.18 9.02
C VAL A 483 13.29 -7.03 9.83
N ASN A 484 12.38 -7.37 10.72
CA ASN A 484 11.58 -6.40 11.44
C ASN A 484 12.44 -5.62 12.46
N ALA A 485 11.94 -4.45 12.84
CA ALA A 485 12.43 -3.69 13.98
C ALA A 485 11.26 -3.08 14.74
N HIS A 486 11.35 -3.14 16.06
CA HIS A 486 10.35 -2.61 16.98
C HIS A 486 11.01 -1.76 18.08
N PRO A 487 10.42 -0.62 18.48
CA PRO A 487 10.90 0.23 19.58
C PRO A 487 11.14 -0.53 20.89
N ARG A 488 10.15 -1.33 21.34
CA ARG A 488 10.35 -2.37 22.35
C ARG A 488 11.35 -3.44 21.87
N GLN A 489 12.58 -3.36 22.37
CA GLN A 489 13.65 -4.32 22.05
C GLN A 489 13.34 -5.77 22.49
N ALA A 490 12.35 -5.99 23.36
CA ALA A 490 11.93 -7.32 23.78
C ALA A 490 11.02 -8.04 22.75
N THR A 491 10.46 -7.32 21.78
CA THR A 491 9.67 -7.90 20.69
C THR A 491 10.56 -8.84 19.88
N SER A 492 10.06 -10.01 19.51
CA SER A 492 10.79 -11.06 18.80
C SER A 492 9.83 -12.03 18.13
N GLY A 493 10.31 -12.77 17.15
CA GLY A 493 9.51 -13.76 16.42
C GLY A 493 9.49 -13.55 14.92
N VAL A 494 8.59 -14.28 14.27
CA VAL A 494 8.36 -14.26 12.81
C VAL A 494 6.90 -13.96 12.51
N GLU A 495 6.66 -13.22 11.43
CA GLU A 495 5.34 -12.92 10.88
C GLU A 495 5.39 -12.83 9.37
N THR A 496 4.27 -13.11 8.72
CA THR A 496 4.17 -13.07 7.26
C THR A 496 2.95 -12.25 6.85
N PHE A 497 3.12 -11.39 5.86
CA PHE A 497 2.11 -10.47 5.38
C PHE A 497 1.68 -10.76 3.96
N PHE A 498 0.43 -10.42 3.65
CA PHE A 498 -0.07 -10.27 2.28
C PHE A 498 -0.76 -8.91 2.11
N LEU A 499 -0.95 -8.49 0.86
CA LEU A 499 -1.51 -7.18 0.54
C LEU A 499 -3.01 -7.10 0.87
N ASN A 500 -3.37 -6.28 1.85
CA ASN A 500 -4.74 -5.84 2.13
C ASN A 500 -4.69 -4.65 3.13
N LEU A 501 -5.82 -4.03 3.47
CA LEU A 501 -5.87 -3.00 4.52
C LEU A 501 -5.44 -3.58 5.87
N ALA A 502 -4.61 -2.83 6.61
CA ALA A 502 -4.18 -3.22 7.94
C ALA A 502 -5.37 -3.34 8.90
N THR A 503 -5.35 -4.35 9.77
CA THR A 503 -6.41 -4.58 10.77
C THR A 503 -6.01 -4.19 12.19
N ASN A 504 -4.76 -3.75 12.38
CA ASN A 504 -4.25 -3.32 13.67
C ASN A 504 -3.07 -2.34 13.51
N ASN A 505 -2.79 -1.60 14.58
CA ASN A 505 -1.74 -0.59 14.62
C ASN A 505 -0.33 -1.13 14.36
N GLU A 506 -0.05 -2.38 14.75
CA GLU A 506 1.27 -2.97 14.55
C GLU A 506 1.53 -3.28 13.06
N ALA A 507 0.55 -3.86 12.38
CA ALA A 507 0.61 -4.09 10.94
C ALA A 507 0.71 -2.76 10.16
N MET A 508 0.00 -1.71 10.62
CA MET A 508 0.10 -0.38 10.03
C MET A 508 1.49 0.24 10.22
N ARG A 509 2.08 0.10 11.41
CA ARG A 509 3.43 0.58 11.73
C ARG A 509 4.49 -0.07 10.84
N ILE A 510 4.40 -1.40 10.69
CA ILE A 510 5.32 -2.16 9.84
C ILE A 510 5.15 -1.73 8.38
N ALA A 511 3.92 -1.68 7.86
CA ALA A 511 3.67 -1.19 6.51
C ALA A 511 4.22 0.24 6.30
N ALA A 512 3.94 1.16 7.22
CA ALA A 512 4.46 2.53 7.17
C ALA A 512 6.00 2.56 7.11
N ARG A 513 6.68 1.72 7.90
CA ARG A 513 8.14 1.61 7.93
C ARG A 513 8.72 1.06 6.63
N GLU A 514 8.21 -0.07 6.16
CA GLU A 514 8.72 -0.68 4.92
C GLU A 514 8.41 0.20 3.71
N ASN A 515 7.27 0.88 3.76
CA ASN A 515 6.90 1.89 2.81
C ASN A 515 7.72 3.17 2.95
N ALA A 516 8.38 3.49 4.06
CA ALA A 516 9.07 4.78 4.26
C ALA A 516 10.26 5.00 3.31
N THR A 517 10.77 3.94 2.68
CA THR A 517 11.74 4.01 1.58
C THR A 517 11.14 4.66 0.32
N SER A 518 9.81 4.66 0.26
CA SER A 518 8.99 5.49 -0.60
C SER A 518 8.43 6.64 0.22
N SER A 519 8.48 7.86 -0.27
CA SER A 519 8.13 9.04 0.53
C SER A 519 6.59 9.24 0.62
N HIS A 520 5.83 8.15 0.57
CA HIS A 520 4.39 8.12 0.31
C HIS A 520 3.47 8.21 1.54
N ASN A 521 2.34 8.91 1.37
CA ASN A 521 1.26 8.94 2.34
C ASN A 521 0.44 7.63 2.35
N ILE A 522 0.16 7.13 3.56
CA ILE A 522 -0.60 5.89 3.79
C ILE A 522 -2.08 6.04 3.37
N SER A 523 -2.62 7.27 3.38
CA SER A 523 -3.98 7.56 2.92
C SER A 523 -4.16 7.31 1.42
N ASP A 524 -3.20 7.74 0.61
CA ASP A 524 -3.26 7.60 -0.86
C ASP A 524 -3.25 6.13 -1.25
N LEU A 525 -2.51 5.32 -0.49
CA LEU A 525 -2.45 3.89 -0.63
C LEU A 525 -3.79 3.20 -0.34
N GLN A 526 -4.56 3.69 0.63
CA GLN A 526 -5.83 3.07 0.99
C GLN A 526 -6.89 3.29 -0.08
N ASP A 527 -6.87 4.43 -0.77
CA ASP A 527 -7.73 4.71 -1.91
C ASP A 527 -7.35 3.82 -3.10
N ILE A 528 -6.05 3.71 -3.41
CA ILE A 528 -5.51 2.78 -4.43
C ILE A 528 -5.90 1.33 -4.13
N LEU A 529 -5.82 0.92 -2.85
CA LEU A 529 -6.15 -0.44 -2.43
C LEU A 529 -7.63 -0.75 -2.53
N SER A 530 -8.50 0.21 -2.19
CA SER A 530 -9.95 0.03 -2.34
C SER A 530 -10.34 -0.27 -3.79
N ASP A 531 -9.62 0.31 -4.76
CA ASP A 531 -9.76 0.04 -6.20
C ASP A 531 -9.01 -1.23 -6.68
N LEU A 532 -8.06 -1.76 -5.90
CA LEU A 532 -7.30 -2.99 -6.21
C LEU A 532 -7.88 -4.25 -5.56
N MET A 533 -8.67 -4.11 -4.49
CA MET A 533 -9.09 -5.20 -3.59
C MET A 533 -10.10 -6.20 -4.20
N GLN A 534 -10.41 -6.13 -5.49
CA GLN A 534 -11.29 -7.09 -6.17
C GLN A 534 -10.57 -8.33 -6.72
N ASN A 535 -9.38 -8.67 -6.21
CA ASN A 535 -8.52 -9.67 -6.86
C ASN A 535 -8.53 -11.04 -6.17
N SER A 536 -8.65 -12.11 -6.96
CA SER A 536 -8.47 -13.52 -6.56
C SER A 536 -7.08 -13.80 -5.94
N LYS A 537 -6.08 -12.97 -6.25
CA LYS A 537 -4.71 -13.09 -5.73
C LYS A 537 -4.56 -12.81 -4.24
N ILE A 538 -5.49 -12.10 -3.60
CA ILE A 538 -5.43 -11.88 -2.14
C ILE A 538 -5.60 -13.19 -1.38
N GLN A 539 -6.56 -14.04 -1.81
CA GLN A 539 -6.81 -15.32 -1.16
C GLN A 539 -5.62 -16.29 -1.36
N GLU A 540 -5.11 -16.40 -2.59
CA GLU A 540 -3.94 -17.23 -2.87
C GLU A 540 -2.70 -16.78 -2.08
N SER A 541 -2.48 -15.45 -1.96
CA SER A 541 -1.40 -14.86 -1.15
C SER A 541 -1.56 -15.16 0.34
N SER A 542 -2.79 -15.11 0.86
CA SER A 542 -3.07 -15.46 2.26
C SER A 542 -2.73 -16.93 2.54
N ILE A 543 -3.09 -17.84 1.63
CA ILE A 543 -2.75 -19.27 1.79
C ILE A 543 -1.23 -19.46 1.73
N LEU A 544 -0.54 -18.83 0.77
CA LEU A 544 0.92 -18.87 0.67
C LEU A 544 1.58 -18.38 1.96
N ALA A 545 1.09 -17.27 2.52
CA ALA A 545 1.59 -16.70 3.77
C ALA A 545 1.47 -17.70 4.94
N GLU A 546 0.35 -18.42 5.05
CA GLU A 546 0.14 -19.44 6.09
C GLU A 546 1.14 -20.59 6.00
N TYR A 547 1.41 -21.09 4.79
CA TYR A 547 2.39 -22.17 4.59
C TYR A 547 3.81 -21.73 4.98
N VAL A 548 4.22 -20.53 4.59
CA VAL A 548 5.54 -19.97 4.92
C VAL A 548 5.65 -19.68 6.42
N GLN A 549 4.63 -19.03 7.01
CA GLN A 549 4.58 -18.71 8.43
C GLN A 549 4.69 -19.97 9.30
N LYS A 550 3.88 -21.00 9.00
CA LYS A 550 3.85 -22.25 9.76
C LYS A 550 5.20 -22.98 9.72
N ARG A 551 5.89 -22.97 8.57
CA ARG A 551 7.22 -23.59 8.46
C ARG A 551 8.27 -22.80 9.22
N LEU A 552 8.27 -21.47 9.09
CA LEU A 552 9.16 -20.60 9.86
C LEU A 552 8.98 -20.81 11.37
N SER A 553 7.75 -20.74 11.87
CA SER A 553 7.49 -20.85 13.31
C SER A 553 7.80 -22.24 13.87
N ALA A 554 7.42 -23.31 13.17
CA ALA A 554 7.70 -24.68 13.60
C ALA A 554 9.20 -25.02 13.55
N GLY A 555 9.87 -24.72 12.42
CA GLY A 555 11.28 -25.02 12.23
C GLY A 555 12.18 -24.25 13.19
N LEU A 556 11.97 -22.95 13.31
CA LEU A 556 12.75 -22.10 14.20
C LEU A 556 12.35 -22.27 15.67
N GLY A 557 11.08 -22.56 15.98
CA GLY A 557 10.57 -22.77 17.32
C GLY A 557 11.30 -23.90 18.07
N SER A 558 11.58 -25.00 17.37
CA SER A 558 12.25 -26.19 17.93
C SER A 558 13.65 -25.91 18.49
N ARG A 559 14.46 -25.12 17.76
CA ARG A 559 15.87 -24.87 18.09
C ARG A 559 16.13 -23.50 18.71
N TYR A 560 15.31 -22.51 18.37
CA TYR A 560 15.53 -21.11 18.73
C TYR A 560 14.40 -20.53 19.59
N SER A 561 13.35 -21.29 19.93
CA SER A 561 12.22 -20.79 20.71
C SER A 561 11.62 -19.51 20.12
N THR A 562 11.59 -19.44 18.79
CA THR A 562 11.04 -18.31 18.03
C THR A 562 9.53 -18.22 18.26
N LYS A 563 9.03 -16.99 18.44
CA LYS A 563 7.60 -16.73 18.61
C LYS A 563 6.90 -16.72 17.25
N ASP A 564 5.73 -17.35 17.19
CA ASP A 564 4.82 -17.24 16.06
C ASP A 564 3.93 -16.00 16.25
N LEU A 565 4.10 -14.99 15.40
CA LEU A 565 3.29 -13.77 15.41
C LEU A 565 2.17 -13.82 14.34
N GLY A 566 2.04 -14.95 13.64
CA GLY A 566 0.96 -15.25 12.70
C GLY A 566 1.06 -14.56 11.34
N VAL A 567 0.04 -14.82 10.53
CA VAL A 567 -0.19 -14.15 9.25
C VAL A 567 -1.00 -12.87 9.45
N LYS A 568 -0.62 -11.81 8.74
CA LYS A 568 -1.23 -10.49 8.84
C LYS A 568 -1.49 -9.90 7.46
N GLN A 569 -2.32 -8.87 7.44
CA GLN A 569 -2.54 -8.05 6.25
C GLN A 569 -2.07 -6.63 6.50
N ALA A 570 -1.41 -6.03 5.51
CA ALA A 570 -1.07 -4.62 5.54
C ALA A 570 -0.82 -4.06 4.14
N PRO A 571 -0.93 -2.73 3.98
CA PRO A 571 -0.82 -2.07 2.69
C PRO A 571 0.66 -1.87 2.33
N PHE A 572 1.34 -2.90 1.83
CA PHE A 572 2.75 -2.82 1.42
C PHE A 572 2.91 -2.40 -0.05
N TYR A 573 3.66 -1.32 -0.31
CA TYR A 573 3.92 -0.85 -1.68
C TYR A 573 4.61 -1.90 -2.55
N VAL A 574 5.52 -2.68 -1.97
CA VAL A 574 6.24 -3.73 -2.70
C VAL A 574 5.31 -4.82 -3.25
N LEU A 575 4.12 -5.02 -2.67
CA LEU A 575 3.18 -6.04 -3.12
C LEU A 575 2.13 -5.48 -4.10
N ILE A 576 2.13 -4.16 -4.36
CA ILE A 576 1.13 -3.53 -5.25
C ILE A 576 1.35 -3.98 -6.69
N GLY A 577 0.23 -4.32 -7.33
CA GLY A 577 0.19 -4.71 -8.73
C GLY A 577 0.96 -5.99 -9.02
N ALA A 578 1.16 -6.86 -8.04
CA ALA A 578 1.60 -8.23 -8.26
C ALA A 578 0.47 -9.02 -8.94
N GLU A 579 0.77 -9.69 -10.05
CA GLU A 579 -0.19 -10.51 -10.82
C GLU A 579 -0.21 -11.99 -10.36
N MET A 580 0.66 -12.33 -9.42
CA MET A 580 0.79 -13.65 -8.80
C MET A 580 0.60 -13.55 -7.28
N PRO A 581 0.40 -14.69 -6.58
CA PRO A 581 0.41 -14.72 -5.11
C PRO A 581 1.72 -14.14 -4.57
N ALA A 582 1.60 -13.16 -3.68
CA ALA A 582 2.70 -12.32 -3.24
C ALA A 582 2.66 -12.10 -1.72
N ILE A 583 3.78 -12.34 -1.04
CA ILE A 583 3.92 -12.18 0.41
C ILE A 583 5.15 -11.36 0.79
N LEU A 584 5.13 -10.80 2.00
CA LEU A 584 6.30 -10.23 2.68
C LEU A 584 6.53 -11.00 3.98
N ALA A 585 7.69 -11.63 4.13
CA ALA A 585 8.07 -12.39 5.31
C ALA A 585 9.04 -11.60 6.19
N GLU A 586 8.62 -11.29 7.42
CA GLU A 586 9.47 -10.73 8.47
C GLU A 586 10.09 -11.86 9.27
N ILE A 587 11.38 -12.12 9.01
CA ILE A 587 12.03 -13.38 9.42
C ILE A 587 12.63 -13.34 10.82
N SER A 588 12.72 -12.18 11.45
CA SER A 588 13.26 -11.95 12.79
C SER A 588 13.12 -10.48 13.19
N TYR A 589 13.41 -10.11 14.45
CA TYR A 589 13.54 -8.71 14.89
C TYR A 589 14.99 -8.33 15.12
N ILE A 590 15.56 -7.51 14.24
CA ILE A 590 16.94 -7.02 14.34
C ILE A 590 17.16 -6.15 15.57
N SER A 591 16.12 -5.49 16.10
CA SER A 591 16.21 -4.65 17.31
C SER A 591 16.33 -5.50 18.58
N ASN A 592 15.92 -6.77 18.54
CA ASN A 592 16.02 -7.69 19.66
C ASN A 592 17.44 -8.25 19.79
N ARG A 593 18.06 -8.08 20.97
CA ARG A 593 19.45 -8.50 21.20
C ARG A 593 19.70 -10.00 20.92
N LYS A 594 18.80 -10.87 21.38
CA LYS A 594 18.95 -12.33 21.22
C LYS A 594 18.80 -12.74 19.76
N GLU A 595 17.87 -12.12 19.04
CA GLU A 595 17.68 -12.37 17.61
C GLU A 595 18.81 -11.77 16.78
N ALA A 596 19.32 -10.59 17.13
CA ALA A 596 20.51 -10.01 16.52
C ALA A 596 21.73 -10.95 16.64
N GLU A 597 21.97 -11.54 17.81
CA GLU A 597 23.04 -12.54 17.98
C GLU A 597 22.87 -13.75 17.05
N ARG A 598 21.64 -14.20 16.81
CA ARG A 598 21.32 -15.28 15.87
C ARG A 598 21.48 -14.86 14.42
N LEU A 599 21.11 -13.63 14.06
CA LEU A 599 21.25 -13.09 12.71
C LEU A 599 22.70 -12.97 12.23
N ARG A 600 23.68 -13.14 13.14
CA ARG A 600 25.11 -13.27 12.80
C ARG A 600 25.54 -14.70 12.47
N GLN A 601 24.71 -15.69 12.80
CA GLN A 601 25.04 -17.10 12.68
C GLN A 601 24.54 -17.61 11.33
N ASP A 602 25.45 -18.14 10.53
CA ASP A 602 25.13 -18.66 9.21
C ASP A 602 24.19 -19.85 9.27
N GLU A 603 24.24 -20.62 10.35
CA GLU A 603 23.32 -21.73 10.59
C GLU A 603 21.88 -21.25 10.80
N TYR A 604 21.68 -20.11 11.47
CA TYR A 604 20.34 -19.54 11.68
C TYR A 604 19.76 -18.98 10.38
N LEU A 605 20.58 -18.24 9.61
CA LEU A 605 20.16 -17.73 8.30
C LEU A 605 19.83 -18.86 7.32
N ALA A 606 20.64 -19.93 7.31
CA ALA A 606 20.39 -21.11 6.49
C ALA A 606 19.14 -21.87 6.93
N GLU A 607 18.84 -21.89 8.24
CA GLU A 607 17.60 -22.48 8.74
C GLU A 607 16.37 -21.67 8.32
N ILE A 608 16.41 -20.33 8.43
CA ILE A 608 15.35 -19.47 7.90
C ILE A 608 15.12 -19.76 6.41
N ALA A 609 16.19 -19.79 5.62
CA ALA A 609 16.13 -20.06 4.19
C ALA A 609 15.47 -21.42 3.87
N ARG A 610 15.85 -22.48 4.61
CA ARG A 610 15.22 -23.81 4.48
C ARG A 610 13.73 -23.79 4.80
N GLN A 611 13.33 -23.08 5.87
CA GLN A 611 11.92 -23.02 6.28
C GLN A 611 11.06 -22.19 5.30
N ILE A 612 11.59 -21.10 4.74
CA ILE A 612 10.92 -20.37 3.66
C ILE A 612 10.74 -21.29 2.45
N ALA A 613 11.80 -21.97 2.00
CA ALA A 613 11.75 -22.86 0.85
C ALA A 613 10.75 -24.01 1.06
N ALA A 614 10.75 -24.64 2.24
CA ALA A 614 9.81 -25.70 2.58
C ALA A 614 8.35 -25.21 2.66
N GLY A 615 8.12 -23.97 3.10
CA GLY A 615 6.79 -23.34 3.10
C GLY A 615 6.28 -23.13 1.68
N VAL A 616 7.11 -22.55 0.82
CA VAL A 616 6.79 -22.33 -0.59
C VAL A 616 6.51 -23.65 -1.32
N ALA A 617 7.35 -24.67 -1.10
CA ALA A 617 7.14 -25.99 -1.68
C ALA A 617 5.83 -26.64 -1.19
N GLY A 618 5.53 -26.55 0.11
CA GLY A 618 4.28 -27.07 0.66
C GLY A 618 3.03 -26.38 0.08
N TYR A 619 3.11 -25.06 -0.16
CA TYR A 619 2.05 -24.35 -0.87
C TYR A 619 1.87 -24.89 -2.30
N ALA A 620 2.96 -25.04 -3.06
CA ALA A 620 2.91 -25.53 -4.43
C ALA A 620 2.31 -26.95 -4.53
N GLU A 621 2.67 -27.85 -3.61
CA GLU A 621 2.10 -29.20 -3.52
C GLU A 621 0.59 -29.17 -3.22
N HIS A 622 0.17 -28.29 -2.32
CA HIS A 622 -1.24 -28.10 -2.01
C HIS A 622 -2.03 -27.64 -3.24
N GLN A 623 -1.47 -26.71 -4.03
CA GLN A 623 -2.10 -26.25 -5.26
C GLN A 623 -2.23 -27.37 -6.30
N ALA A 624 -1.19 -28.18 -6.47
CA ALA A 624 -1.21 -29.33 -7.38
C ALA A 624 -2.25 -30.38 -6.95
N THR A 625 -2.36 -30.66 -5.65
CA THR A 625 -3.32 -31.66 -5.12
C THR A 625 -4.77 -31.17 -5.24
N ALA A 626 -5.01 -29.88 -5.01
CA ALA A 626 -6.34 -29.30 -5.20
C ALA A 626 -6.80 -29.38 -6.65
N ALA A 627 -5.88 -29.23 -7.61
CA ALA A 627 -6.15 -29.36 -9.03
C ALA A 627 -6.48 -30.81 -9.46
N LEU A 628 -5.78 -31.80 -8.90
CA LEU A 628 -5.96 -33.23 -9.24
C LEU A 628 -7.26 -33.86 -8.70
N LYS A 629 -7.95 -33.18 -7.77
CA LYS A 629 -9.22 -33.64 -7.18
C LYS A 629 -10.46 -33.18 -7.96
N LEU A 630 -10.25 -32.43 -9.04
CA LEU A 630 -11.26 -31.99 -10.01
C LEU A 630 -11.23 -32.93 -11.22
#